data_AF-A0A9D7HIW5-F1
#
_entry.id   AF-A0A9D7HIW5-F1
#
_cell.length_a   1.000
_cell.length_b   1.000
_cell.length_c   1.000
_cell.angle_alpha   90.00
_cell.angle_beta   90.00
_cell.angle_gamma   90.00
#
_symmetry.space_group_name_H-M   'P 1'
#
loop_
_entity.id
_entity.type
_entity.pdbx_description
1 polymer ?
#
loop_
_entity_poly.entity_id
_entity_poly.type
_entity_poly.pdbx_seq_one_letter_code
_entity_poly.pdbx_strand_id
1 'polypeptide(L)'
;MQRTGLLLSLLAMMWLASCEGKKDYIAKIGNETITEQEYRAAMLSKFRTDDNIKQRPLEERKKIAHDMAIEEAKYLEGLARKYDENPEIATNLEAAAKRRALDLLYEERIIAPVITDELLREHYDRSAKEISARHILVKKSAADSSAAAAARLKSRIDSIKTAIDSGLNFKAAAALLSEDATTAVDSGDLGWFPWGRMVDEFQRAVWSAPLRKTAGPVESPFGWHLIWVDSTRDVTGRPPFEEMKKDLAMRLREVESLKLGARARDFVNALHTEYSLQYDENALAMFTGKLTDPQMSLNKELGPMFTGDEKALVAATHKLGKITIEDMIQKVGSNAYRVDWKNPQSVHDLVNALCEPQFLEDKAGQDGYIKKGLCRFERRGAKEGGDPAHGREGGNHREARRQRRIGQGVLRAQPGVVYSAGDALDPRDLH
;
A
#
# COMPACT_ATOMS: atom_id res chain seq x y z
N MET A 1 -28.47 -92.97 12.43
CA MET A 1 -29.94 -92.98 12.39
C MET A 1 -30.39 -91.53 12.21
N GLN A 2 -30.95 -91.21 11.03
CA GLN A 2 -32.34 -90.70 10.86
C GLN A 2 -32.52 -89.29 11.47
N ARG A 3 -33.05 -88.26 10.79
CA ARG A 3 -33.94 -88.17 9.62
C ARG A 3 -34.16 -86.66 9.33
N THR A 4 -34.31 -86.29 8.04
CA THR A 4 -35.28 -85.31 7.45
C THR A 4 -35.45 -83.92 8.11
N GLY A 5 -35.48 -82.78 7.42
CA GLY A 5 -35.99 -82.43 6.09
C GLY A 5 -36.93 -81.20 6.21
N LEU A 6 -37.03 -80.42 5.12
CA LEU A 6 -37.92 -79.26 4.82
C LEU A 6 -37.54 -77.88 5.44
N LEU A 7 -37.07 -76.90 4.64
CA LEU A 7 -37.82 -76.00 3.72
C LEU A 7 -38.89 -75.14 4.40
N LEU A 8 -38.61 -73.85 4.61
CA LEU A 8 -39.44 -72.77 4.07
C LEU A 8 -38.70 -71.41 4.07
N SER A 9 -38.79 -70.76 2.92
CA SER A 9 -38.26 -69.47 2.49
C SER A 9 -38.73 -68.28 3.32
N LEU A 10 -37.80 -67.35 3.64
CA LEU A 10 -38.11 -65.96 3.96
C LEU A 10 -37.10 -65.04 3.25
N LEU A 11 -37.53 -64.61 2.06
CA LEU A 11 -37.25 -63.36 1.37
C LEU A 11 -36.14 -62.48 1.99
N ALA A 12 -34.88 -62.72 1.58
CA ALA A 12 -33.80 -61.76 1.80
C ALA A 12 -34.02 -60.57 0.85
N MET A 13 -34.75 -59.57 1.35
CA MET A 13 -34.88 -58.26 0.72
C MET A 13 -33.47 -57.65 0.68
N MET A 14 -32.89 -57.65 -0.52
CA MET A 14 -31.58 -57.06 -0.82
C MET A 14 -31.68 -55.54 -0.58
N TRP A 15 -31.33 -55.11 0.63
CA TRP A 15 -31.08 -53.71 0.95
C TRP A 15 -29.82 -53.29 0.20
N LEU A 16 -29.99 -52.74 -1.01
CA LEU A 16 -29.00 -51.85 -1.59
C LEU A 16 -29.02 -50.58 -0.75
N ALA A 17 -28.25 -50.58 0.34
CA ALA A 17 -27.83 -49.37 1.02
C ALA A 17 -26.99 -48.58 0.01
N SER A 18 -27.62 -47.62 -0.67
CA SER A 18 -26.94 -46.57 -1.40
C SER A 18 -26.15 -45.76 -0.36
N CYS A 19 -24.86 -46.04 -0.23
CA CYS A 19 -23.92 -45.10 0.38
C CYS A 19 -23.81 -43.88 -0.54
N GLU A 20 -24.73 -42.93 -0.40
CA GLU A 20 -24.57 -41.60 -0.96
C GLU A 20 -23.52 -40.87 -0.11
N GLY A 21 -22.26 -40.99 -0.52
CA GLY A 21 -21.12 -40.34 0.15
C GLY A 21 -21.33 -38.84 0.26
N LYS A 22 -20.90 -38.27 1.40
CA LYS A 22 -20.88 -36.81 1.65
C LYS A 22 -20.32 -36.09 0.43
N LYS A 23 -21.10 -35.19 -0.16
CA LYS A 23 -20.62 -34.29 -1.22
C LYS A 23 -19.77 -33.20 -0.59
N ASP A 24 -18.46 -33.20 -0.86
CA ASP A 24 -17.49 -32.21 -0.35
C ASP A 24 -17.48 -30.89 -1.15
N TYR A 25 -18.58 -30.57 -1.83
CA TYR A 25 -18.69 -29.38 -2.69
C TYR A 25 -20.02 -28.66 -2.50
N ILE A 26 -19.99 -27.34 -2.65
CA ILE A 26 -21.14 -26.43 -2.55
C ILE A 26 -21.81 -26.26 -3.92
N ALA A 27 -21.02 -26.24 -5.00
CA ALA A 27 -21.51 -26.20 -6.37
C ALA A 27 -20.55 -26.96 -7.31
N LYS A 28 -21.06 -27.44 -8.44
CA LYS A 28 -20.27 -28.13 -9.47
C LYS A 28 -20.53 -27.48 -10.83
N ILE A 29 -19.46 -27.16 -11.56
CA ILE A 29 -19.48 -26.46 -12.84
C ILE A 29 -18.66 -27.31 -13.83
N GLY A 30 -19.35 -28.14 -14.63
CA GLY A 30 -18.68 -29.13 -15.47
C GLY A 30 -17.87 -30.12 -14.62
N ASN A 31 -16.56 -30.12 -14.80
CA ASN A 31 -15.62 -30.94 -14.01
C ASN A 31 -15.05 -30.22 -12.79
N GLU A 32 -15.23 -28.90 -12.68
CA GLU A 32 -14.75 -28.10 -11.55
C GLU A 32 -15.79 -28.08 -10.42
N THR A 33 -15.31 -27.90 -9.19
CA THR A 33 -16.15 -27.84 -7.99
C THR A 33 -15.77 -26.67 -7.10
N ILE A 34 -16.77 -25.99 -6.58
CA ILE A 34 -16.59 -25.01 -5.51
C ILE A 34 -16.65 -25.76 -4.19
N THR A 35 -15.53 -25.76 -3.47
CA THR A 35 -15.39 -26.45 -2.17
C THR A 35 -16.06 -25.67 -1.04
N GLU A 36 -16.30 -26.36 0.09
CA GLU A 36 -16.78 -25.70 1.31
C GLU A 36 -15.77 -24.64 1.81
N GLN A 37 -14.48 -24.91 1.66
CA GLN A 37 -13.42 -23.98 2.09
C GLN A 37 -13.44 -22.68 1.27
N GLU A 38 -13.55 -22.77 -0.05
CA GLU A 38 -13.61 -21.59 -0.93
C GLU A 38 -14.88 -20.78 -0.68
N TYR A 39 -16.02 -21.46 -0.55
CA TYR A 39 -17.28 -20.81 -0.19
C TYR A 39 -17.17 -20.09 1.16
N ARG A 40 -16.62 -20.75 2.18
CA ARG A 40 -16.42 -20.14 3.51
C ARG A 40 -15.48 -18.95 3.45
N ALA A 41 -14.39 -19.02 2.70
CA ALA A 41 -13.47 -17.91 2.53
C ALA A 41 -14.16 -16.69 1.90
N ALA A 42 -14.95 -16.90 0.84
CA ALA A 42 -15.74 -15.83 0.20
C ALA A 42 -16.77 -15.20 1.16
N MET A 43 -17.44 -16.04 1.96
CA MET A 43 -18.40 -15.58 2.97
C MET A 43 -17.72 -14.77 4.08
N LEU A 44 -16.57 -15.21 4.58
CA LEU A 44 -15.80 -14.50 5.60
C LEU A 44 -15.24 -13.18 5.07
N SER A 45 -14.84 -13.13 3.80
CA SER A 45 -14.42 -11.88 3.16
C SER A 45 -15.54 -10.83 3.17
N LYS A 46 -16.79 -11.22 2.91
CA LYS A 46 -17.94 -10.30 2.92
C LYS A 46 -18.47 -9.98 4.31
N PHE A 47 -18.57 -10.98 5.19
CA PHE A 47 -19.32 -10.88 6.45
C PHE A 47 -18.43 -10.88 7.70
N ARG A 48 -17.11 -11.03 7.54
CA ARG A 48 -16.05 -10.99 8.57
C ARG A 48 -16.05 -12.12 9.58
N THR A 49 -17.21 -12.56 10.09
CA THR A 49 -17.33 -13.57 11.15
C THR A 49 -18.32 -14.67 10.79
N ASP A 50 -18.12 -15.86 11.37
CA ASP A 50 -19.04 -16.98 11.19
C ASP A 50 -20.44 -16.71 11.74
N ASP A 51 -20.56 -15.92 12.82
CA ASP A 51 -21.86 -15.58 13.38
C ASP A 51 -22.65 -14.63 12.47
N ASN A 52 -21.98 -13.66 11.85
CA ASN A 52 -22.62 -12.81 10.84
C ASN A 52 -23.08 -13.62 9.62
N ILE A 53 -22.33 -14.65 9.25
CA ILE A 53 -22.67 -15.60 8.17
C ILE A 53 -23.90 -16.43 8.54
N LYS A 54 -23.95 -17.01 9.75
CA LYS A 54 -25.07 -17.84 10.21
C LYS A 54 -26.38 -17.07 10.27
N GLN A 55 -26.32 -15.78 10.62
CA GLN A 55 -27.49 -14.90 10.67
C GLN A 55 -28.03 -14.54 9.27
N ARG A 56 -27.29 -14.84 8.18
CA ARG A 56 -27.77 -14.55 6.83
C ARG A 56 -28.92 -15.49 6.43
N PRO A 57 -30.00 -14.95 5.82
CA PRO A 57 -31.05 -15.75 5.22
C PRO A 57 -30.47 -16.83 4.29
N LEU A 58 -31.09 -18.00 4.27
CA LEU A 58 -30.65 -19.12 3.43
C LEU A 58 -30.56 -18.72 1.95
N GLU A 59 -31.51 -17.93 1.46
CA GLU A 59 -31.52 -17.47 0.07
C GLU A 59 -30.35 -16.54 -0.26
N GLU A 60 -29.90 -15.69 0.66
CA GLU A 60 -28.71 -14.85 0.46
C GLU A 60 -27.45 -15.73 0.39
N ARG A 61 -27.35 -16.74 1.26
CA ARG A 61 -26.25 -17.71 1.26
C ARG A 61 -26.20 -18.53 -0.05
N LYS A 62 -27.36 -19.01 -0.52
CA LYS A 62 -27.50 -19.70 -1.81
C LYS A 62 -27.13 -18.79 -2.98
N LYS A 63 -27.57 -17.52 -2.95
CA LYS A 63 -27.23 -16.54 -3.99
C LYS A 63 -25.72 -16.37 -4.11
N ILE A 64 -24.98 -16.32 -3.01
CA ILE A 64 -23.52 -16.21 -3.05
C ILE A 64 -22.88 -17.44 -3.69
N ALA A 65 -23.33 -18.65 -3.32
CA ALA A 65 -22.83 -19.87 -3.94
C ALA A 65 -23.13 -19.91 -5.46
N HIS A 66 -24.32 -19.46 -5.85
CA HIS A 66 -24.72 -19.35 -7.24
C HIS A 66 -23.89 -18.29 -8.01
N ASP A 67 -23.66 -17.12 -7.41
CA ASP A 67 -22.83 -16.06 -8.01
C ASP A 67 -21.39 -16.56 -8.21
N MET A 68 -20.82 -17.28 -7.25
CA MET A 68 -19.50 -17.92 -7.41
C MET A 68 -19.50 -18.95 -8.54
N ALA A 69 -20.55 -19.76 -8.67
CA ALA A 69 -20.66 -20.74 -9.76
C ALA A 69 -20.77 -20.05 -11.13
N ILE A 70 -21.46 -18.91 -11.21
CA ILE A 70 -21.52 -18.10 -12.43
C ILE A 70 -20.15 -17.50 -12.78
N GLU A 71 -19.42 -16.99 -11.79
CA GLU A 71 -18.08 -16.45 -12.00
C GLU A 71 -17.12 -17.53 -12.52
N GLU A 72 -17.16 -18.73 -11.93
CA GLU A 72 -16.36 -19.87 -12.37
C GLU A 72 -16.73 -20.30 -13.81
N ALA A 73 -18.02 -20.39 -14.12
CA ALA A 73 -18.47 -20.73 -15.48
C ALA A 73 -17.98 -19.70 -16.52
N LYS A 74 -18.00 -18.40 -16.18
CA LYS A 74 -17.47 -17.33 -17.05
C LYS A 74 -15.96 -17.46 -17.23
N TYR A 75 -15.23 -17.79 -16.16
CA TYR A 75 -13.79 -18.00 -16.22
C TYR A 75 -13.44 -19.18 -17.13
N LEU A 76 -14.12 -20.32 -16.98
CA LEU A 76 -13.93 -21.51 -17.82
C LEU A 76 -14.25 -21.24 -19.29
N GLU A 77 -15.31 -20.49 -19.59
CA GLU A 77 -15.61 -20.05 -20.96
C GLU A 77 -14.50 -19.14 -21.51
N GLY A 78 -13.93 -18.27 -20.68
CA GLY A 78 -12.76 -17.45 -21.02
C GLY A 78 -11.53 -18.29 -21.37
N LEU A 79 -11.25 -19.33 -20.60
CA LEU A 79 -10.16 -20.28 -20.87
C LEU A 79 -10.41 -21.09 -22.14
N ALA A 80 -11.65 -21.55 -22.38
CA ALA A 80 -12.01 -22.23 -23.61
C ALA A 80 -11.79 -21.34 -24.85
N ARG A 81 -11.96 -20.03 -24.69
CA ARG A 81 -11.68 -19.00 -25.69
C ARG A 81 -10.22 -18.52 -25.70
N LYS A 82 -9.36 -19.10 -24.87
CA LYS A 82 -7.93 -18.77 -24.75
C LYS A 82 -7.66 -17.32 -24.35
N TYR A 83 -8.52 -16.73 -23.53
CA TYR A 83 -8.29 -15.37 -23.03
C TYR A 83 -7.06 -15.29 -22.12
N ASP A 84 -6.67 -16.39 -21.48
CA ASP A 84 -5.39 -16.54 -20.77
C ASP A 84 -4.16 -16.49 -21.67
N GLU A 85 -4.29 -16.79 -22.98
CA GLU A 85 -3.23 -16.64 -23.98
C GLU A 85 -3.20 -15.21 -24.60
N ASN A 86 -4.12 -14.32 -24.20
CA ASN A 86 -4.14 -12.96 -24.72
C ASN A 86 -2.90 -12.18 -24.25
N PRO A 87 -2.09 -11.61 -25.16
CA PRO A 87 -0.89 -10.83 -24.80
C PRO A 87 -1.17 -9.66 -23.85
N GLU A 88 -2.34 -9.02 -23.96
CA GLU A 88 -2.76 -7.93 -23.07
C GLU A 88 -2.96 -8.44 -21.63
N ILE A 89 -3.60 -9.61 -21.47
CA ILE A 89 -3.81 -10.23 -20.15
C ILE A 89 -2.48 -10.68 -19.55
N ALA A 90 -1.61 -11.32 -20.35
CA ALA A 90 -0.28 -11.73 -19.90
C ALA A 90 0.56 -10.54 -19.41
N THR A 91 0.55 -9.43 -20.18
CA THR A 91 1.27 -8.19 -19.81
C THR A 91 0.73 -7.58 -18.52
N ASN A 92 -0.59 -7.52 -18.38
CA ASN A 92 -1.24 -6.96 -17.17
C ASN A 92 -0.96 -7.82 -15.93
N LEU A 93 -0.96 -9.15 -16.06
CA LEU A 93 -0.63 -10.07 -14.97
C LEU A 93 0.84 -9.96 -14.55
N GLU A 94 1.77 -9.85 -15.50
CA GLU A 94 3.18 -9.65 -15.20
C GLU A 94 3.40 -8.31 -14.47
N ALA A 95 2.78 -7.23 -14.94
CA ALA A 95 2.84 -5.93 -14.29
C ALA A 95 2.25 -5.98 -12.86
N ALA A 96 1.13 -6.68 -12.65
CA ALA A 96 0.51 -6.86 -11.34
C ALA A 96 1.39 -7.69 -10.40
N ALA A 97 1.98 -8.79 -10.89
CA ALA A 97 2.89 -9.64 -10.13
C ALA A 97 4.15 -8.85 -9.70
N LYS A 98 4.73 -8.08 -10.62
CA LYS A 98 5.86 -7.19 -10.35
C LYS A 98 5.51 -6.16 -9.28
N ARG A 99 4.39 -5.45 -9.40
CA ARG A 99 3.94 -4.49 -8.39
C ARG A 99 3.80 -5.16 -7.02
N ARG A 100 3.17 -6.33 -6.96
CA ARG A 100 2.97 -7.06 -5.71
C ARG A 100 4.30 -7.49 -5.05
N ALA A 101 5.26 -7.94 -5.85
CA ALA A 101 6.58 -8.31 -5.35
C ALA A 101 7.33 -7.11 -4.76
N LEU A 102 7.27 -5.95 -5.42
CA LEU A 102 7.83 -4.71 -4.89
C LEU A 102 7.18 -4.29 -3.57
N ASP A 103 5.84 -4.40 -3.47
CA ASP A 103 5.13 -4.09 -2.22
C ASP A 103 5.54 -5.04 -1.08
N LEU A 104 5.77 -6.33 -1.38
CA LEU A 104 6.27 -7.30 -0.40
C LEU A 104 7.68 -6.98 0.07
N LEU A 105 8.57 -6.64 -0.86
CA LEU A 105 9.93 -6.21 -0.55
C LEU A 105 9.92 -4.95 0.33
N TYR A 106 9.08 -3.97 0.01
CA TYR A 106 8.92 -2.76 0.81
C TYR A 106 8.41 -3.08 2.22
N GLU A 107 7.38 -3.91 2.32
CA GLU A 107 6.85 -4.34 3.61
C GLU A 107 7.93 -5.03 4.45
N GLU A 108 8.70 -5.96 3.87
CA GLU A 108 9.72 -6.72 4.60
C GLU A 108 10.94 -5.88 4.98
N ARG A 109 11.45 -5.04 4.06
CA ARG A 109 12.72 -4.34 4.25
C ARG A 109 12.58 -3.03 5.03
N ILE A 110 11.40 -2.41 4.95
CA ILE A 110 11.15 -1.07 5.48
C ILE A 110 10.10 -1.10 6.59
N ILE A 111 8.92 -1.66 6.33
CA ILE A 111 7.80 -1.53 7.28
C ILE A 111 7.95 -2.49 8.47
N ALA A 112 8.07 -3.79 8.23
CA ALA A 112 8.11 -4.82 9.27
C ALA A 112 9.24 -4.63 10.31
N PRO A 113 10.45 -4.14 9.96
CA PRO A 113 11.50 -3.87 10.93
C PRO A 113 11.19 -2.66 11.83
N VAL A 114 10.32 -1.75 11.41
CA VAL A 114 9.94 -0.54 12.16
C VAL A 114 8.63 -0.77 12.93
N ILE A 115 7.61 -1.31 12.26
CA ILE A 115 6.29 -1.60 12.83
C ILE A 115 6.24 -3.09 13.21
N THR A 116 6.83 -3.42 14.36
CA THR A 116 6.89 -4.79 14.87
C THR A 116 5.59 -5.19 15.58
N ASP A 117 5.35 -6.50 15.74
CA ASP A 117 4.23 -7.01 16.55
C ASP A 117 4.32 -6.52 18.01
N GLU A 118 5.53 -6.37 18.53
CA GLU A 118 5.81 -5.79 19.84
C GLU A 118 5.37 -4.33 19.92
N LEU A 119 5.74 -3.49 18.95
CA LEU A 119 5.32 -2.09 18.90
C LEU A 119 3.79 -1.97 18.82
N LEU A 120 3.16 -2.84 18.00
CA LEU A 120 1.71 -2.91 17.86
C LEU A 120 1.03 -3.28 19.17
N ARG A 121 1.56 -4.27 19.90
CA ARG A 121 1.03 -4.69 21.21
C ARG A 121 1.21 -3.60 22.26
N GLU A 122 2.38 -2.97 22.32
CA GLU A 122 2.63 -1.84 23.21
C GLU A 122 1.61 -0.72 22.98
N HIS A 123 1.37 -0.38 21.71
CA HIS A 123 0.40 0.65 21.34
C HIS A 123 -1.03 0.24 21.68
N TYR A 124 -1.40 -1.02 21.42
CA TYR A 124 -2.68 -1.55 21.82
C TYR A 124 -2.86 -1.44 23.33
N ASP A 125 -1.91 -1.91 24.14
CA ASP A 125 -2.03 -1.88 25.60
C ASP A 125 -2.12 -0.46 26.15
N ARG A 126 -1.29 0.45 25.65
CA ARG A 126 -1.34 1.86 26.06
C ARG A 126 -2.62 2.59 25.60
N SER A 127 -3.29 2.12 24.55
CA SER A 127 -4.58 2.66 24.10
C SER A 127 -5.74 2.36 25.07
N ALA A 128 -5.53 1.56 26.12
CA ALA A 128 -6.47 1.42 27.22
C ALA A 128 -6.71 2.71 28.01
N LYS A 129 -5.87 3.74 27.81
CA LYS A 129 -6.00 5.06 28.42
C LYS A 129 -6.01 6.14 27.35
N GLU A 130 -6.81 7.17 27.58
CA GLU A 130 -6.78 8.42 26.82
C GLU A 130 -6.39 9.58 27.70
N ILE A 131 -5.72 10.55 27.08
CA ILE A 131 -5.34 11.81 27.70
C ILE A 131 -6.10 12.93 26.99
N SER A 132 -6.58 13.89 27.76
CA SER A 132 -7.01 15.19 27.27
C SER A 132 -5.92 16.21 27.58
N ALA A 133 -5.44 16.89 26.54
CA ALA A 133 -4.35 17.84 26.65
C ALA A 133 -4.57 19.04 25.75
N ARG A 134 -3.79 20.08 26.03
CA ARG A 134 -3.68 21.30 25.24
C ARG A 134 -2.25 21.53 24.85
N HIS A 135 -2.03 22.26 23.76
CA HIS A 135 -0.70 22.67 23.36
C HIS A 135 -0.62 24.11 22.86
N ILE A 136 0.61 24.62 22.84
CA ILE A 136 1.00 25.85 22.16
C ILE A 136 2.14 25.48 21.23
N LEU A 137 1.97 25.74 19.93
CA LEU A 137 2.98 25.46 18.91
C LEU A 137 3.65 26.76 18.46
N VAL A 138 4.99 26.75 18.44
CA VAL A 138 5.80 27.64 17.61
C VAL A 138 6.32 26.82 16.44
N LYS A 139 5.76 27.06 15.25
CA LYS A 139 5.91 26.24 14.05
C LYS A 139 7.30 26.41 13.45
N LYS A 140 7.86 25.29 13.00
CA LYS A 140 9.07 25.25 12.16
C LYS A 140 8.65 25.13 10.70
N SER A 141 9.17 26.01 9.84
CA SER A 141 8.98 25.93 8.40
C SER A 141 10.20 25.31 7.71
N ALA A 142 10.04 24.90 6.44
CA ALA A 142 11.16 24.38 5.63
C ALA A 142 12.29 25.41 5.46
N ALA A 143 11.98 26.71 5.54
CA ALA A 143 12.96 27.79 5.49
C ALA A 143 13.79 27.94 6.78
N ASP A 144 13.38 27.29 7.88
CA ASP A 144 14.01 27.38 9.20
C ASP A 144 15.08 26.29 9.43
N SER A 145 15.87 25.99 8.41
CA SER A 145 16.92 24.95 8.47
C SER A 145 18.21 25.42 9.16
N SER A 146 18.39 26.73 9.34
CA SER A 146 19.61 27.28 9.97
C SER A 146 19.59 27.14 11.50
N ALA A 147 20.78 27.00 12.10
CA ALA A 147 20.93 26.98 13.55
C ALA A 147 20.41 28.28 14.22
N ALA A 148 20.56 29.42 13.54
CA ALA A 148 20.03 30.70 14.00
C ALA A 148 18.49 30.71 14.02
N ALA A 149 17.83 30.13 13.00
CA ALA A 149 16.39 29.99 12.97
C ALA A 149 15.89 29.07 14.09
N ALA A 150 16.52 27.92 14.30
CA ALA A 150 16.19 27.00 15.39
C ALA A 150 16.28 27.69 16.77
N ALA A 151 17.37 28.44 17.03
CA ALA A 151 17.56 29.18 18.27
C ALA A 151 16.49 30.27 18.47
N ARG A 152 16.09 30.96 17.39
CA ARG A 152 15.01 31.95 17.42
C ARG A 152 13.68 31.30 17.77
N LEU A 153 13.31 30.19 17.13
CA LEU A 153 12.05 29.47 17.41
C LEU A 153 12.01 28.99 18.86
N LYS A 154 13.13 28.42 19.36
CA LYS A 154 13.26 28.02 20.76
C LYS A 154 13.11 29.20 21.71
N SER A 155 13.76 30.33 21.42
CA SER A 155 13.66 31.53 22.26
C SER A 155 12.23 32.09 22.33
N ARG A 156 11.44 31.93 21.24
CA ARG A 156 10.02 32.32 21.23
C ARG A 156 9.17 31.42 22.13
N ILE A 157 9.34 30.11 22.08
CA ILE A 157 8.56 29.21 22.95
C ILE A 157 8.96 29.39 24.43
N ASP A 158 10.26 29.65 24.70
CA ASP A 158 10.78 29.90 26.05
C ASP A 158 10.19 31.19 26.65
N SER A 159 10.00 32.25 25.86
CA SER A 159 9.39 33.49 26.33
C SER A 159 7.90 33.31 26.65
N ILE A 160 7.16 32.53 25.84
CA ILE A 160 5.78 32.14 26.13
C ILE A 160 5.71 31.36 27.45
N LYS A 161 6.61 30.39 27.64
CA LYS A 161 6.68 29.62 28.89
C LYS A 161 6.93 30.53 30.09
N THR A 162 7.87 31.46 29.98
CA THR A 162 8.22 32.40 31.06
C THR A 162 7.01 33.26 31.44
N ALA A 163 6.22 33.72 30.46
CA ALA A 163 4.99 34.47 30.72
C ALA A 163 3.94 33.60 31.46
N ILE A 164 3.79 32.34 31.07
CA ILE A 164 2.87 31.39 31.74
C ILE A 164 3.31 31.11 33.18
N ASP A 165 4.60 30.84 33.38
CA ASP A 165 5.18 30.63 34.71
C ASP A 165 5.04 31.88 35.60
N SER A 166 4.98 33.07 34.99
CA SER A 166 4.73 34.36 35.66
C SER A 166 3.25 34.68 35.89
N GLY A 167 2.33 33.78 35.53
CA GLY A 167 0.89 33.89 35.82
C GLY A 167 -0.01 34.10 34.60
N LEU A 168 0.52 34.15 33.37
CA LEU A 168 -0.32 34.14 32.17
C LEU A 168 -1.08 32.81 32.07
N ASN A 169 -2.39 32.86 31.88
CA ASN A 169 -3.20 31.65 31.74
C ASN A 169 -2.82 30.88 30.47
N PHE A 170 -2.59 29.56 30.59
CA PHE A 170 -2.19 28.71 29.46
C PHE A 170 -3.19 28.76 28.29
N LYS A 171 -4.50 28.74 28.57
CA LYS A 171 -5.54 28.77 27.52
C LYS A 171 -5.51 30.09 26.76
N ALA A 172 -5.32 31.20 27.47
CA ALA A 172 -5.17 32.52 26.85
C ALA A 172 -3.90 32.61 26.00
N ALA A 173 -2.78 32.09 26.51
CA ALA A 173 -1.54 32.00 25.75
C ALA A 173 -1.70 31.14 24.50
N ALA A 174 -2.36 29.99 24.60
CA ALA A 174 -2.63 29.11 23.45
C ALA A 174 -3.51 29.79 22.40
N ALA A 175 -4.59 30.47 22.81
CA ALA A 175 -5.47 31.17 21.87
C ALA A 175 -4.79 32.34 21.15
N LEU A 176 -3.86 33.03 21.83
CA LEU A 176 -3.24 34.25 21.29
C LEU A 176 -1.90 34.01 20.58
N LEU A 177 -1.13 33.00 21.01
CA LEU A 177 0.30 32.87 20.66
C LEU A 177 0.62 31.55 19.95
N SER A 178 -0.30 30.59 19.90
CA SER A 178 -0.07 29.33 19.17
C SER A 178 -0.17 29.56 17.66
N GLU A 179 0.78 28.98 16.93
CA GLU A 179 0.82 28.96 15.46
C GLU A 179 0.13 27.72 14.87
N ASP A 180 -0.44 26.85 15.71
CA ASP A 180 -1.41 25.86 15.28
C ASP A 180 -2.82 26.47 15.23
N ALA A 181 -3.17 26.98 14.04
CA ALA A 181 -4.46 27.62 13.80
C ALA A 181 -5.67 26.69 14.07
N THR A 182 -5.49 25.36 13.96
CA THR A 182 -6.60 24.41 14.10
C THR A 182 -7.05 24.24 15.55
N THR A 183 -6.12 24.33 16.50
CA THR A 183 -6.41 24.17 17.93
C THR A 183 -6.41 25.50 18.68
N ALA A 184 -5.73 26.54 18.18
CA ALA A 184 -5.70 27.86 18.80
C ALA A 184 -7.11 28.44 19.02
N VAL A 185 -8.02 28.21 18.07
CA VAL A 185 -9.44 28.62 18.16
C VAL A 185 -10.15 28.04 19.40
N ASP A 186 -9.74 26.85 19.83
CA ASP A 186 -10.25 26.16 21.01
C ASP A 186 -9.26 26.24 22.20
N SER A 187 -8.43 27.30 22.22
CA SER A 187 -7.41 27.52 23.25
C SER A 187 -6.43 26.34 23.39
N GLY A 188 -5.98 25.83 22.25
CA GLY A 188 -4.99 24.76 22.11
C GLY A 188 -5.51 23.36 22.39
N ASP A 189 -6.83 23.14 22.49
CA ASP A 189 -7.42 21.85 22.85
C ASP A 189 -7.18 20.77 21.79
N LEU A 190 -6.64 19.62 22.20
CA LEU A 190 -6.41 18.46 21.34
C LEU A 190 -7.51 17.38 21.51
N GLY A 191 -8.48 17.63 22.39
CA GLY A 191 -9.51 16.67 22.75
C GLY A 191 -8.93 15.46 23.48
N TRP A 192 -9.66 14.35 23.46
CA TRP A 192 -9.22 13.07 24.01
C TRP A 192 -8.49 12.26 22.95
N PHE A 193 -7.33 11.72 23.30
CA PHE A 193 -6.58 10.87 22.40
C PHE A 193 -5.84 9.76 23.14
N PRO A 194 -5.78 8.55 22.54
CA PRO A 194 -5.00 7.45 23.08
C PRO A 194 -3.52 7.60 22.71
N TRP A 195 -2.70 6.74 23.30
CA TRP A 195 -1.33 6.53 22.83
C TRP A 195 -1.33 6.05 21.38
N GLY A 196 -0.36 6.50 20.59
CA GLY A 196 -0.22 6.19 19.16
C GLY A 196 -0.97 7.12 18.22
N ARG A 197 -1.47 8.26 18.71
CA ARG A 197 -2.17 9.24 17.86
C ARG A 197 -1.28 10.43 17.49
N MET A 198 -0.27 10.72 18.30
CA MET A 198 0.63 11.86 18.10
C MET A 198 2.03 11.36 17.77
N VAL A 199 2.85 12.24 17.18
CA VAL A 199 4.27 11.96 16.95
C VAL A 199 5.00 11.67 18.25
N ASP A 200 6.02 10.83 18.13
CA ASP A 200 6.73 10.18 19.22
C ASP A 200 7.23 11.12 20.33
N GLU A 201 7.89 12.23 19.95
CA GLU A 201 8.45 13.20 20.90
C GLU A 201 7.36 13.88 21.72
N PHE A 202 6.32 14.36 21.04
CA PHE A 202 5.20 15.04 21.67
C PHE A 202 4.41 14.09 22.56
N GLN A 203 4.15 12.87 22.09
CA GLN A 203 3.42 11.86 22.83
C GLN A 203 4.13 11.46 24.12
N ARG A 204 5.44 11.20 24.08
CA ARG A 204 6.21 10.91 25.31
C ARG A 204 6.12 12.06 26.32
N ALA A 205 6.16 13.30 25.84
CA ALA A 205 6.07 14.47 26.71
C ALA A 205 4.68 14.64 27.34
N VAL A 206 3.60 14.47 26.57
CA VAL A 206 2.23 14.54 27.12
C VAL A 206 2.00 13.48 28.19
N TRP A 207 2.49 12.24 27.99
CA TRP A 207 2.25 11.14 28.94
C TRP A 207 3.11 11.22 30.19
N SER A 208 4.23 11.95 30.13
CA SER A 208 5.09 12.23 31.29
C SER A 208 4.73 13.54 31.99
N ALA A 209 3.91 14.39 31.36
CA ALA A 209 3.55 15.69 31.90
C ALA A 209 2.63 15.58 33.12
N PRO A 210 2.84 16.40 34.17
CA PRO A 210 1.95 16.44 35.31
C PRO A 210 0.58 17.02 34.94
N LEU A 211 -0.47 16.49 35.57
CA LEU A 211 -1.83 17.02 35.42
C LEU A 211 -1.88 18.49 35.83
N ARG A 212 -2.55 19.29 35.00
CA ARG A 212 -2.87 20.70 35.23
C ARG A 212 -1.64 21.57 35.50
N LYS A 213 -0.55 21.26 34.82
CA LYS A 213 0.70 21.99 34.85
C LYS A 213 1.28 22.07 33.44
N THR A 214 2.02 23.14 33.17
CA THR A 214 2.73 23.31 31.91
C THR A 214 3.97 22.41 31.87
N ALA A 215 4.13 21.69 30.76
CA ALA A 215 5.30 20.89 30.43
C ALA A 215 5.94 21.38 29.13
N GLY A 216 7.23 21.05 28.94
CA GLY A 216 8.04 21.50 27.81
C GLY A 216 8.98 22.67 28.15
N PRO A 217 9.64 23.25 27.13
CA PRO A 217 9.35 23.08 25.70
C PRO A 217 9.81 21.71 25.14
N VAL A 218 9.11 21.22 24.12
CA VAL A 218 9.38 19.94 23.44
C VAL A 218 9.57 20.20 21.94
N GLU A 219 10.67 19.71 21.36
CA GLU A 219 10.89 19.80 19.91
C GLU A 219 10.23 18.61 19.19
N SER A 220 9.62 18.88 18.04
CA SER A 220 9.03 17.91 17.13
C SER A 220 9.32 18.33 15.67
N PRO A 221 8.97 17.50 14.68
CA PRO A 221 9.06 17.88 13.27
C PRO A 221 8.26 19.14 12.91
N PHE A 222 7.18 19.42 13.64
CA PHE A 222 6.33 20.59 13.43
C PHE A 222 6.86 21.87 14.07
N GLY A 223 7.87 21.79 14.94
CA GLY A 223 8.40 22.90 15.72
C GLY A 223 8.38 22.62 17.23
N TRP A 224 8.28 23.69 18.01
CA TRP A 224 8.39 23.65 19.47
C TRP A 224 7.03 23.75 20.17
N HIS A 225 6.84 22.93 21.19
CA HIS A 225 5.56 22.78 21.88
C HIS A 225 5.67 23.07 23.37
N LEU A 226 4.66 23.75 23.92
CA LEU A 226 4.31 23.67 25.34
C LEU A 226 3.05 22.85 25.50
N ILE A 227 2.97 22.08 26.57
CA ILE A 227 1.92 21.09 26.80
C ILE A 227 1.22 21.39 28.12
N TRP A 228 -0.08 21.16 28.18
CA TRP A 228 -0.86 21.15 29.40
C TRP A 228 -1.79 19.94 29.40
N VAL A 229 -1.69 19.08 30.41
CA VAL A 229 -2.58 17.91 30.52
C VAL A 229 -3.80 18.25 31.37
N ASP A 230 -4.98 18.18 30.78
CA ASP A 230 -6.24 18.46 31.47
C ASP A 230 -6.70 17.28 32.33
N SER A 231 -6.73 16.07 31.76
CA SER A 231 -7.27 14.86 32.42
C SER A 231 -6.82 13.56 31.75
N THR A 232 -7.02 12.44 32.44
CA THR A 232 -6.83 11.08 31.90
C THR A 232 -8.08 10.24 32.15
N ARG A 233 -8.38 9.27 31.27
CA ARG A 233 -9.50 8.32 31.43
C ARG A 233 -9.14 6.94 30.91
N ASP A 234 -9.78 5.92 31.47
CA ASP A 234 -9.71 4.55 30.96
C ASP A 234 -10.72 4.35 29.82
N VAL A 235 -10.33 3.59 28.80
CA VAL A 235 -11.16 3.19 27.68
C VAL A 235 -11.68 1.78 27.93
N THR A 236 -13.00 1.62 27.92
CA THR A 236 -13.69 0.32 28.10
C THR A 236 -14.29 -0.17 26.79
N GLY A 237 -14.44 -1.49 26.62
CA GLY A 237 -15.09 -2.07 25.44
C GLY A 237 -14.26 -2.05 24.15
N ARG A 238 -12.93 -1.98 24.25
CA ARG A 238 -12.03 -2.04 23.09
C ARG A 238 -12.07 -3.42 22.41
N PRO A 239 -12.07 -3.51 21.06
CA PRO A 239 -11.95 -4.79 20.36
C PRO A 239 -10.64 -5.53 20.73
N PRO A 240 -10.58 -6.86 20.56
CA PRO A 240 -9.35 -7.63 20.76
C PRO A 240 -8.21 -7.15 19.85
N PHE A 241 -6.96 -7.38 20.29
CA PHE A 241 -5.76 -6.98 19.54
C PHE A 241 -5.77 -7.45 18.08
N GLU A 242 -6.15 -8.71 17.83
CA GLU A 242 -6.14 -9.28 16.48
C GLU A 242 -7.10 -8.55 15.52
N GLU A 243 -8.24 -8.04 16.02
CA GLU A 243 -9.17 -7.25 15.21
C GLU A 243 -8.63 -5.84 14.93
N MET A 244 -7.87 -5.27 15.86
CA MET A 244 -7.30 -3.92 15.73
C MET A 244 -5.94 -3.88 15.04
N LYS A 245 -5.24 -5.01 14.93
CA LYS A 245 -3.85 -5.10 14.49
C LYS A 245 -3.61 -4.39 13.15
N LYS A 246 -4.49 -4.60 12.18
CA LYS A 246 -4.38 -3.97 10.85
C LYS A 246 -4.55 -2.45 10.92
N ASP A 247 -5.55 -1.97 11.67
CA ASP A 247 -5.82 -0.54 11.82
C ASP A 247 -4.70 0.17 12.61
N LEU A 248 -4.15 -0.50 13.63
CA LEU A 248 -2.98 -0.04 14.36
C LEU A 248 -1.75 0.07 13.45
N ALA A 249 -1.49 -0.95 12.64
CA ALA A 249 -0.37 -0.92 11.69
C ALA A 249 -0.50 0.22 10.68
N MET A 250 -1.70 0.45 10.14
CA MET A 250 -1.93 1.58 9.23
C MET A 250 -1.70 2.93 9.93
N ARG A 251 -2.20 3.10 11.16
CA ARG A 251 -1.99 4.34 11.93
C ARG A 251 -0.51 4.56 12.25
N LEU A 252 0.20 3.50 12.64
CA LEU A 252 1.62 3.59 12.97
C LEU A 252 2.50 3.94 11.78
N ARG A 253 2.08 3.69 10.54
CA ARG A 253 2.80 4.18 9.36
C ARG A 253 2.90 5.71 9.34
N GLU A 254 1.85 6.41 9.77
CA GLU A 254 1.84 7.86 9.86
C GLU A 254 2.74 8.35 11.01
N VAL A 255 2.56 7.74 12.19
CA VAL A 255 3.30 8.10 13.42
C VAL A 255 4.80 7.85 13.24
N GLU A 256 5.16 6.74 12.61
CA GLU A 256 6.55 6.29 12.39
C GLU A 256 7.10 6.72 11.03
N SER A 257 6.43 7.62 10.31
CA SER A 257 6.79 8.07 8.97
C SER A 257 8.26 8.51 8.84
N LEU A 258 8.81 9.16 9.87
CA LEU A 258 10.22 9.56 9.91
C LEU A 258 11.18 8.37 10.00
N LYS A 259 10.88 7.39 10.86
CA LYS A 259 11.70 6.18 11.00
C LYS A 259 11.62 5.33 9.73
N LEU A 260 10.42 5.21 9.17
CA LEU A 260 10.17 4.55 7.88
C LEU A 260 10.92 5.24 6.74
N GLY A 261 10.87 6.58 6.66
CA GLY A 261 11.58 7.35 5.66
C GLY A 261 13.11 7.23 5.78
N ALA A 262 13.65 7.23 7.01
CA ALA A 262 15.06 6.96 7.25
C ALA A 262 15.46 5.56 6.78
N ARG A 263 14.66 4.55 7.14
CA ARG A 263 14.89 3.17 6.74
C ARG A 263 14.82 2.97 5.23
N ALA A 264 13.86 3.63 4.56
CA ALA A 264 13.73 3.61 3.11
C ALA A 264 14.96 4.19 2.42
N ARG A 265 15.45 5.36 2.89
CA ARG A 265 16.69 5.96 2.39
C ARG A 265 17.90 5.05 2.58
N ASP A 266 18.05 4.45 3.76
CA ASP A 266 19.15 3.53 4.04
C ASP A 266 19.11 2.32 3.11
N PHE A 267 17.91 1.78 2.85
CA PHE A 267 17.73 0.66 1.94
C PHE A 267 18.08 1.02 0.49
N VAL A 268 17.61 2.16 -0.02
CA VAL A 268 17.96 2.65 -1.37
C VAL A 268 19.46 2.90 -1.51
N ASN A 269 20.10 3.53 -0.52
CA ASN A 269 21.55 3.75 -0.52
C ASN A 269 22.34 2.44 -0.52
N ALA A 270 21.83 1.42 0.19
CA ALA A 270 22.41 0.09 0.15
C ALA A 270 22.29 -0.53 -1.25
N LEU A 271 21.16 -0.33 -1.96
CA LEU A 271 21.01 -0.77 -3.35
C LEU A 271 22.00 -0.04 -4.28
N HIS A 272 22.17 1.28 -4.16
CA HIS A 272 23.14 2.02 -4.97
C HIS A 272 24.56 1.46 -4.81
N THR A 273 24.92 1.10 -3.58
CA THR A 273 26.20 0.46 -3.26
C THR A 273 26.28 -0.96 -3.85
N GLU A 274 25.26 -1.79 -3.61
CA GLU A 274 25.19 -3.18 -4.06
C GLU A 274 25.27 -3.27 -5.59
N TYR A 275 24.58 -2.39 -6.31
CA TYR A 275 24.57 -2.32 -7.77
C TYR A 275 25.70 -1.48 -8.36
N SER A 276 26.57 -0.92 -7.52
CA SER A 276 27.74 -0.13 -7.91
C SER A 276 27.39 1.01 -8.86
N LEU A 277 26.38 1.81 -8.49
CA LEU A 277 25.94 2.97 -9.26
C LEU A 277 27.05 4.03 -9.32
N GLN A 278 27.44 4.42 -10.53
CA GLN A 278 28.47 5.44 -10.79
C GLN A 278 27.93 6.46 -11.79
N TYR A 279 28.02 7.73 -11.43
CA TYR A 279 27.61 8.86 -12.28
C TYR A 279 28.77 9.33 -13.17
N ASP A 280 28.44 9.78 -14.38
CA ASP A 280 29.34 10.57 -15.22
C ASP A 280 29.02 12.06 -15.03
N GLU A 281 29.73 12.70 -14.11
CA GLU A 281 29.51 14.11 -13.76
C GLU A 281 29.69 15.06 -14.96
N ASN A 282 30.49 14.70 -15.97
CA ASN A 282 30.66 15.54 -17.15
C ASN A 282 29.40 15.49 -18.03
N ALA A 283 28.83 14.30 -18.23
CA ALA A 283 27.58 14.14 -18.96
C ALA A 283 26.41 14.83 -18.23
N LEU A 284 26.35 14.71 -16.90
CA LEU A 284 25.32 15.37 -16.08
C LEU A 284 25.46 16.90 -16.07
N ALA A 285 26.69 17.42 -16.04
CA ALA A 285 26.95 18.86 -16.14
C ALA A 285 26.56 19.41 -17.52
N MET A 286 26.81 18.68 -18.61
CA MET A 286 26.34 19.04 -19.94
C MET A 286 24.81 19.13 -19.98
N PHE A 287 24.14 18.11 -19.42
CA PHE A 287 22.68 18.05 -19.38
C PHE A 287 22.07 19.24 -18.65
N THR A 288 22.50 19.49 -17.41
CA THR A 288 21.98 20.58 -16.58
C THR A 288 22.35 21.96 -17.12
N GLY A 289 23.52 22.11 -17.76
CA GLY A 289 23.94 23.35 -18.40
C GLY A 289 22.97 23.85 -19.49
N LYS A 290 22.35 22.93 -20.24
CA LYS A 290 21.33 23.28 -21.25
C LYS A 290 19.96 23.61 -20.64
N LEU A 291 19.67 23.11 -19.45
CA LEU A 291 18.37 23.28 -18.76
C LEU A 291 18.32 24.50 -17.84
N THR A 292 19.46 25.07 -17.53
CA THR A 292 19.58 26.29 -16.72
C THR A 292 19.65 27.57 -17.57
N ASP A 293 19.52 27.44 -18.90
CA ASP A 293 19.53 28.56 -19.84
C ASP A 293 18.36 29.53 -19.56
N PRO A 294 18.64 30.82 -19.25
CA PRO A 294 17.62 31.84 -19.02
C PRO A 294 16.62 32.04 -20.18
N GLN A 295 16.97 31.62 -21.41
CA GLN A 295 16.10 31.70 -22.59
C GLN A 295 15.22 30.45 -22.78
N MET A 296 15.31 29.46 -21.87
CA MET A 296 14.51 28.24 -21.95
C MET A 296 13.01 28.55 -21.76
N SER A 297 12.21 28.16 -22.75
CA SER A 297 10.75 28.19 -22.63
C SER A 297 10.27 26.96 -21.84
N LEU A 298 9.47 27.20 -20.81
CA LEU A 298 8.98 26.20 -19.84
C LEU A 298 8.16 25.06 -20.47
N ASN A 299 7.70 25.20 -21.72
CA ASN A 299 6.87 24.20 -22.41
C ASN A 299 7.55 23.54 -23.62
N LYS A 300 8.88 23.64 -23.77
CA LYS A 300 9.58 23.00 -24.88
C LYS A 300 9.80 21.50 -24.63
N GLU A 301 9.65 20.72 -25.69
CA GLU A 301 10.16 19.35 -25.72
C GLU A 301 11.68 19.36 -25.57
N LEU A 302 12.21 18.54 -24.66
CA LEU A 302 13.64 18.46 -24.40
C LEU A 302 14.41 17.83 -25.57
N GLY A 303 13.80 16.87 -26.27
CA GLY A 303 14.46 16.09 -27.32
C GLY A 303 15.25 16.92 -28.34
N PRO A 304 14.67 17.97 -28.96
CA PRO A 304 15.36 18.82 -29.92
C PRO A 304 16.53 19.67 -29.36
N MET A 305 16.69 19.76 -28.04
CA MET A 305 17.79 20.53 -27.42
C MET A 305 19.12 19.76 -27.40
N PHE A 306 19.07 18.47 -27.67
CA PHE A 306 20.22 17.57 -27.61
C PHE A 306 20.48 16.94 -28.98
N THR A 307 21.75 16.95 -29.40
CA THR A 307 22.18 16.24 -30.61
C THR A 307 22.12 14.72 -30.42
N GLY A 308 22.18 13.95 -31.51
CA GLY A 308 22.22 12.49 -31.42
C GLY A 308 23.38 11.96 -30.58
N ASP A 309 24.55 12.58 -30.69
CA ASP A 309 25.73 12.22 -29.91
C ASP A 309 25.57 12.58 -28.43
N GLU A 310 25.00 13.75 -28.12
CA GLU A 310 24.71 14.17 -26.74
C GLU A 310 23.70 13.24 -26.07
N LYS A 311 22.68 12.80 -26.81
CA LYS A 311 21.67 11.82 -26.35
C LYS A 311 22.26 10.46 -26.04
N ALA A 312 23.28 10.04 -26.79
CA ALA A 312 23.95 8.75 -26.62
C ALA A 312 24.96 8.72 -25.46
N LEU A 313 25.31 9.87 -24.87
CA LEU A 313 26.21 9.93 -23.72
C LEU A 313 25.64 9.14 -22.54
N VAL A 314 26.54 8.47 -21.83
CA VAL A 314 26.23 7.70 -20.62
C VAL A 314 26.22 8.65 -19.45
N ALA A 315 25.08 8.74 -18.77
CA ALA A 315 24.88 9.55 -17.57
C ALA A 315 25.28 8.78 -16.29
N ALA A 316 25.05 7.47 -16.28
CA ALA A 316 25.44 6.60 -15.19
C ALA A 316 25.60 5.14 -15.61
N THR A 317 26.36 4.38 -14.83
CA THR A 317 26.55 2.93 -15.00
C THR A 317 26.28 2.19 -13.70
N HIS A 318 25.81 0.94 -13.82
CA HIS A 318 25.54 0.03 -12.71
C HIS A 318 25.65 -1.42 -13.18
N LYS A 319 25.59 -2.40 -12.28
CA LYS A 319 25.74 -3.83 -12.62
C LYS A 319 24.73 -4.36 -13.64
N LEU A 320 23.53 -3.79 -13.68
CA LEU A 320 22.46 -4.19 -14.60
C LEU A 320 22.52 -3.48 -15.97
N GLY A 321 23.32 -2.43 -16.12
CA GLY A 321 23.35 -1.65 -17.35
C GLY A 321 23.85 -0.23 -17.18
N LYS A 322 23.34 0.65 -18.05
CA LYS A 322 23.73 2.06 -18.11
C LYS A 322 22.50 2.91 -18.38
N ILE A 323 22.53 4.14 -17.88
CA ILE A 323 21.54 5.18 -18.16
C ILE A 323 22.18 6.18 -19.09
N THR A 324 21.47 6.55 -20.14
CA THR A 324 21.89 7.55 -21.13
C THR A 324 21.16 8.88 -20.92
N ILE A 325 21.67 9.93 -21.56
CA ILE A 325 20.99 11.24 -21.60
C ILE A 325 19.61 11.12 -22.29
N GLU A 326 19.47 10.27 -23.30
CA GLU A 326 18.16 9.99 -23.93
C GLU A 326 17.16 9.41 -22.93
N ASP A 327 17.57 8.48 -22.06
CA ASP A 327 16.69 7.91 -21.02
C ASP A 327 16.22 9.00 -20.03
N MET A 328 17.12 9.91 -19.66
CA MET A 328 16.81 11.07 -18.80
C MET A 328 15.82 12.03 -19.48
N ILE A 329 16.02 12.33 -20.76
CA ILE A 329 15.11 13.17 -21.57
C ILE A 329 13.71 12.54 -21.61
N GLN A 330 13.62 11.24 -21.85
CA GLN A 330 12.35 10.52 -21.92
C GLN A 330 11.63 10.50 -20.57
N LYS A 331 12.37 10.32 -19.47
CA LYS A 331 11.81 10.32 -18.11
C LYS A 331 11.24 11.69 -17.72
N VAL A 332 11.95 12.77 -18.03
CA VAL A 332 11.50 14.13 -17.72
C VAL A 332 10.35 14.56 -18.63
N GLY A 333 10.46 14.27 -19.92
CA GLY A 333 9.47 14.63 -20.93
C GLY A 333 9.13 16.12 -20.91
N SER A 334 7.83 16.44 -20.97
CA SER A 334 7.32 17.82 -20.92
C SER A 334 7.31 18.44 -19.51
N ASN A 335 7.71 17.69 -18.48
CA ASN A 335 7.70 18.18 -17.08
C ASN A 335 9.01 18.84 -16.65
N ALA A 336 9.94 19.09 -17.57
CA ALA A 336 11.24 19.69 -17.28
C ALA A 336 11.15 21.00 -16.48
N TYR A 337 10.12 21.82 -16.72
CA TYR A 337 9.91 23.08 -16.02
C TYR A 337 9.61 22.97 -14.52
N ARG A 338 9.23 21.77 -14.05
CA ARG A 338 8.86 21.53 -12.64
C ARG A 338 10.06 21.19 -11.78
N VAL A 339 11.21 20.91 -12.39
CA VAL A 339 12.42 20.49 -11.70
C VAL A 339 13.31 21.72 -11.50
N ASP A 340 13.81 21.88 -10.27
CA ASP A 340 14.83 22.90 -9.99
C ASP A 340 16.20 22.41 -10.47
N TRP A 341 16.51 22.64 -11.74
CA TRP A 341 17.80 22.28 -12.35
C TRP A 341 18.99 23.09 -11.80
N LYS A 342 18.76 24.11 -10.97
CA LYS A 342 19.84 24.84 -10.29
C LYS A 342 20.33 24.10 -9.04
N ASN A 343 19.50 23.22 -8.48
CA ASN A 343 19.93 22.31 -7.43
C ASN A 343 20.72 21.15 -8.06
N PRO A 344 22.02 20.98 -7.75
CA PRO A 344 22.84 19.91 -8.31
C PRO A 344 22.28 18.51 -8.00
N GLN A 345 21.58 18.34 -6.88
CA GLN A 345 21.02 17.04 -6.50
C GLN A 345 19.90 16.59 -7.44
N SER A 346 19.16 17.52 -8.06
CA SER A 346 18.03 17.21 -8.93
C SER A 346 18.40 16.30 -10.11
N VAL A 347 19.63 16.42 -10.63
CA VAL A 347 20.07 15.58 -11.75
C VAL A 347 20.44 14.17 -11.29
N HIS A 348 21.04 14.02 -10.10
CA HIS A 348 21.30 12.72 -9.51
C HIS A 348 20.01 12.02 -9.11
N ASP A 349 19.04 12.75 -8.57
CA ASP A 349 17.71 12.22 -8.21
C ASP A 349 16.97 11.68 -9.45
N LEU A 350 17.11 12.35 -10.61
CA LEU A 350 16.58 11.86 -11.87
C LEU A 350 17.21 10.53 -12.30
N VAL A 351 18.54 10.42 -12.20
CA VAL A 351 19.26 9.17 -12.51
C VAL A 351 18.83 8.06 -11.55
N ASN A 352 18.69 8.37 -10.26
CA ASN A 352 18.25 7.42 -9.25
C ASN A 352 16.84 6.91 -9.55
N ALA A 353 15.90 7.80 -9.89
CA ALA A 353 14.54 7.43 -10.27
C ALA A 353 14.43 6.56 -11.54
N LEU A 354 15.49 6.49 -12.36
CA LEU A 354 15.62 5.57 -13.50
C LEU A 354 16.26 4.22 -13.13
N CYS A 355 17.16 4.22 -12.15
CA CYS A 355 17.90 3.04 -11.70
C CYS A 355 17.14 2.22 -10.65
N GLU A 356 16.57 2.88 -9.64
CA GLU A 356 15.96 2.25 -8.47
C GLU A 356 14.89 1.21 -8.81
N PRO A 357 13.96 1.42 -9.77
CA PRO A 357 12.99 0.39 -10.14
C PRO A 357 13.63 -0.90 -10.65
N GLN A 358 14.77 -0.81 -11.36
CA GLN A 358 15.51 -1.96 -11.87
C GLN A 358 16.22 -2.71 -10.73
N PHE A 359 16.80 -1.97 -9.78
CA PHE A 359 17.45 -2.55 -8.60
C PHE A 359 16.45 -3.27 -7.72
N LEU A 360 15.30 -2.65 -7.46
CA LEU A 360 14.25 -3.25 -6.64
C LEU A 360 13.65 -4.50 -7.30
N GLU A 361 13.44 -4.48 -8.62
CA GLU A 361 12.95 -5.64 -9.35
C GLU A 361 13.94 -6.81 -9.31
N ASP A 362 15.22 -6.55 -9.57
CA ASP A 362 16.25 -7.58 -9.52
C ASP A 362 16.40 -8.13 -8.10
N LYS A 363 16.38 -7.26 -7.07
CA LYS A 363 16.41 -7.68 -5.66
C LYS A 363 15.20 -8.53 -5.28
N ALA A 364 13.99 -8.12 -5.68
CA ALA A 364 12.78 -8.89 -5.46
C ALA A 364 12.84 -10.27 -6.18
N GLY A 365 13.49 -10.34 -7.34
CA GLY A 365 13.76 -11.60 -8.03
C GLY A 365 14.74 -12.50 -7.27
N GLN A 366 15.86 -11.95 -6.78
CA GLN A 366 16.85 -12.68 -5.98
C GLN A 366 16.27 -13.22 -4.67
N ASP A 367 15.41 -12.45 -4.03
CA ASP A 367 14.71 -12.83 -2.79
C ASP A 367 13.53 -13.80 -3.04
N GLY A 368 13.22 -14.13 -4.30
CA GLY A 368 12.21 -15.13 -4.67
C GLY A 368 10.78 -14.61 -4.74
N TYR A 369 10.56 -13.29 -4.65
CA TYR A 369 9.24 -12.67 -4.81
C TYR A 369 8.76 -12.64 -6.26
N ILE A 370 9.69 -12.60 -7.22
CA ILE A 370 9.38 -12.66 -8.66
C ILE A 370 9.98 -13.94 -9.23
N LYS A 371 9.12 -14.90 -9.62
CA LYS A 371 9.56 -15.99 -10.50
C LYS A 371 9.44 -15.54 -11.96
N LYS A 372 10.57 -15.44 -12.67
CA LYS A 372 10.58 -15.24 -14.13
C LYS A 372 9.74 -16.36 -14.79
N GLY A 373 8.69 -15.98 -15.53
CA GLY A 373 7.87 -16.92 -16.32
C GLY A 373 6.54 -17.39 -15.70
N LEU A 374 6.00 -16.70 -14.69
CA LEU A 374 4.72 -17.05 -14.04
C LEU A 374 3.47 -17.02 -14.95
N CYS A 375 3.54 -16.45 -16.16
CA CYS A 375 2.44 -16.45 -17.13
C CYS A 375 2.31 -17.79 -17.88
N ARG A 376 2.38 -18.91 -17.18
CA ARG A 376 1.91 -20.19 -17.69
C ARG A 376 1.00 -20.78 -16.63
N PHE A 377 -0.31 -20.56 -16.78
CA PHE A 377 -1.30 -21.28 -15.99
C PHE A 377 -1.09 -22.78 -16.25
N GLU A 378 -0.45 -23.47 -15.32
CA GLU A 378 -0.42 -24.93 -15.36
C GLU A 378 -1.86 -25.40 -15.21
N ARG A 379 -2.40 -25.97 -16.29
CA ARG A 379 -3.74 -26.57 -16.28
C ARG A 379 -3.77 -27.60 -15.15
N ARG A 380 -4.58 -27.36 -14.11
CA ARG A 380 -4.90 -28.42 -13.15
C ARG A 380 -5.43 -29.61 -13.95
N GLY A 381 -4.82 -30.77 -13.70
CA GLY A 381 -4.78 -31.89 -14.64
C GLY A 381 -6.14 -32.30 -15.19
N ALA A 382 -6.35 -32.04 -16.48
CA ALA A 382 -7.26 -32.85 -17.28
C ALA A 382 -6.63 -34.23 -17.40
N LYS A 383 -7.11 -35.19 -16.61
CA LYS A 383 -6.90 -36.61 -16.92
C LYS A 383 -7.46 -36.83 -18.32
N GLU A 384 -6.58 -37.17 -19.25
CA GLU A 384 -6.94 -37.68 -20.57
C GLU A 384 -7.88 -38.87 -20.37
N GLY A 385 -9.15 -38.65 -20.72
CA GLY A 385 -10.20 -39.63 -20.55
C GLY A 385 -11.18 -39.52 -21.70
N GLY A 386 -10.94 -40.34 -22.73
CA GLY A 386 -11.97 -40.88 -23.63
C GLY A 386 -12.73 -39.89 -24.51
N ASP A 387 -12.35 -39.87 -25.78
CA ASP A 387 -13.17 -39.42 -26.90
C ASP A 387 -14.58 -40.05 -26.88
N PRO A 388 -15.65 -39.26 -27.10
CA PRO A 388 -16.82 -39.78 -27.78
C PRO A 388 -17.01 -39.05 -29.11
N ALA A 389 -16.86 -39.83 -30.17
CA ALA A 389 -17.29 -39.52 -31.52
C ALA A 389 -18.78 -39.10 -31.60
N HIS A 390 -19.08 -38.42 -32.71
CA HIS A 390 -20.38 -37.96 -33.26
C HIS A 390 -20.66 -36.46 -33.04
N GLY A 391 -20.99 -35.66 -34.03
CA GLY A 391 -21.25 -35.89 -35.45
C GLY A 391 -21.35 -34.54 -36.16
N ARG A 392 -20.97 -34.51 -37.44
CA ARG A 392 -21.08 -33.33 -38.31
C ARG A 392 -22.54 -33.01 -38.58
N GLU A 393 -22.91 -31.73 -38.51
CA GLU A 393 -23.86 -31.14 -39.44
C GLU A 393 -23.58 -29.65 -39.61
N GLY A 394 -23.61 -29.22 -40.88
CA GLY A 394 -23.19 -27.89 -41.31
C GLY A 394 -24.26 -26.81 -41.13
N GLY A 395 -23.80 -25.58 -40.94
CA GLY A 395 -24.65 -24.40 -40.90
C GLY A 395 -23.83 -23.16 -41.24
N ASN A 396 -23.82 -22.82 -42.52
CA ASN A 396 -23.29 -21.59 -43.09
C ASN A 396 -24.18 -20.42 -42.66
N HIS A 397 -23.69 -19.42 -41.94
CA HIS A 397 -24.19 -18.05 -42.09
C HIS A 397 -23.22 -16.98 -41.60
N ARG A 398 -22.86 -16.13 -42.55
CA ARG A 398 -22.28 -14.80 -42.40
C ARG A 398 -23.12 -13.97 -41.43
N GLU A 399 -22.48 -13.30 -40.48
CA GLU A 399 -22.76 -11.87 -40.20
C GLU A 399 -21.68 -11.26 -39.31
N ALA A 400 -20.76 -10.53 -39.96
CA ALA A 400 -19.96 -9.51 -39.34
C ALA A 400 -20.68 -8.17 -39.45
N ARG A 401 -20.57 -7.36 -38.39
CA ARG A 401 -20.91 -5.93 -38.27
C ARG A 401 -22.37 -5.56 -37.97
N ARG A 402 -22.66 -5.32 -36.69
CA ARG A 402 -23.08 -4.00 -36.15
C ARG A 402 -23.43 -4.13 -34.67
N GLN A 403 -22.64 -3.51 -33.81
CA GLN A 403 -23.13 -2.63 -32.74
C GLN A 403 -21.93 -1.90 -32.12
N ARG A 404 -21.73 -0.66 -32.58
CA ARG A 404 -20.97 0.37 -31.85
C ARG A 404 -21.97 1.17 -31.02
N ARG A 405 -21.50 1.59 -29.84
CA ARG A 405 -22.09 2.55 -28.89
C ARG A 405 -23.29 2.02 -28.11
N ILE A 406 -23.10 1.85 -26.80
CA ILE A 406 -23.68 2.68 -25.73
C ILE A 406 -22.85 2.45 -24.45
N GLY A 407 -22.55 3.52 -23.71
CA GLY A 407 -22.24 3.43 -22.28
C GLY A 407 -20.81 3.76 -21.85
N GLN A 408 -20.37 5.02 -22.03
CA GLN A 408 -19.34 5.59 -21.15
C GLN A 408 -19.90 5.62 -19.71
N GLY A 409 -19.52 4.64 -18.90
CA GLY A 409 -19.71 4.65 -17.46
C GLY A 409 -18.49 5.27 -16.78
N VAL A 410 -18.59 6.55 -16.44
CA VAL A 410 -17.62 7.26 -15.61
C VAL A 410 -17.61 6.63 -14.22
N LEU A 411 -16.62 5.78 -13.92
CA LEU A 411 -16.27 5.44 -12.55
C LEU A 411 -15.51 6.64 -11.97
N ARG A 412 -16.25 7.53 -11.30
CA ARG A 412 -15.68 8.52 -10.37
C ARG A 412 -14.90 7.76 -9.29
N ALA A 413 -13.58 7.82 -9.35
CA ALA A 413 -12.73 7.51 -8.22
C ALA A 413 -13.03 8.52 -7.10
N GLN A 414 -13.43 8.01 -5.93
CA GLN A 414 -13.39 8.81 -4.70
C GLN A 414 -11.94 8.87 -4.20
N PRO A 415 -11.52 10.00 -3.58
CA PRO A 415 -10.14 10.18 -3.17
C PRO A 415 -9.88 9.44 -1.86
N GLY A 416 -9.00 8.44 -1.92
CA GLY A 416 -8.38 7.79 -0.78
C GLY A 416 -6.97 7.43 -1.20
N VAL A 417 -5.99 8.24 -0.80
CA VAL A 417 -4.59 8.04 -1.13
C VAL A 417 -4.10 6.80 -0.38
N VAL A 418 -3.87 5.72 -1.13
CA VAL A 418 -3.12 4.55 -0.65
C VAL A 418 -1.77 4.67 -1.34
N TYR A 419 -0.73 5.04 -0.58
CA TYR A 419 0.64 5.05 -1.08
C TYR A 419 1.04 3.60 -1.43
N SER A 420 1.12 3.26 -2.72
CA SER A 420 1.84 2.05 -3.15
C SER A 420 3.34 2.33 -3.16
N ALA A 421 4.17 1.29 -3.14
CA ALA A 421 5.63 1.47 -3.25
C ALA A 421 6.05 2.19 -4.55
N GLY A 422 5.17 2.28 -5.56
CA GLY A 422 5.36 3.07 -6.77
C GLY A 422 5.04 4.57 -6.62
N ASP A 423 4.21 4.94 -5.64
CA ASP A 423 3.83 6.33 -5.38
C ASP A 423 4.80 6.99 -4.39
N ALA A 424 5.39 6.21 -3.48
CA ALA A 424 6.41 6.69 -2.52
C ALA A 424 7.77 7.06 -3.15
N LEU A 425 7.96 6.77 -4.45
CA LEU A 425 9.17 7.11 -5.23
C LEU A 425 8.88 8.21 -6.26
N ASP A 426 7.75 8.90 -6.12
CA ASP A 426 7.49 10.06 -6.93
C ASP A 426 8.32 11.25 -6.42
N PRO A 427 9.18 11.85 -7.25
CA PRO A 427 9.86 13.10 -6.91
C PRO A 427 8.88 14.23 -6.53
N ARG A 428 7.60 14.12 -6.89
CA ARG A 428 6.52 15.04 -6.47
C ARG A 428 6.27 15.04 -4.96
N ASP A 429 6.63 13.99 -4.25
CA ASP A 429 6.39 13.83 -2.80
C ASP A 429 7.66 14.13 -1.95
N LEU A 430 8.76 14.52 -2.59
CA LEU A 430 10.02 14.94 -1.94
C LEU A 430 10.19 16.46 -1.99
N HIS A 431 9.24 17.23 -1.45
CA HIS A 431 9.40 18.66 -1.18
C HIS A 431 8.74 19.10 0.13
#